data_AF-D9R0Y2-F1
#
_entry.id   AF-D9R0Y2-F1
#
_cell.length_a   1.000
_cell.length_b   1.000
_cell.length_c   1.000
_cell.angle_alpha   90.00
_cell.angle_beta   90.00
_cell.angle_gamma   90.00
#
_symmetry.space_group_name_H-M   'P 1'
#
loop_
_entity.id
_entity.type
_entity.pdbx_description
1 polymer ?
#
loop_
_entity_poly.entity_id
_entity_poly.type
_entity_poly.pdbx_seq_one_letter_code
_entity_poly.pdbx_strand_id
1 'polypeptide(L)'
;MEGVYKSLFGIFLLAAAWEDVREKAVSVWVFEGAAIAGAIMALLQGEMGAERLLSCMVGAGLLLLSRLTSEAIGIGDGCFFAVSGLYLSAVMNLKLLIFGSLLNGIFCGGMYVFGLLRGKDVKKKTVPFLPFLVPVWIGLEIL
;
A
#
# COMPACT_ATOMS: atom_id res chain seq x y z
N MET A 1 4.08 19.54 -11.81
CA MET A 1 4.33 18.09 -12.00
C MET A 1 3.71 17.24 -10.90
N GLU A 2 3.45 17.79 -9.71
CA GLU A 2 2.85 17.08 -8.57
C GLU A 2 1.51 16.40 -8.89
N GLY A 3 0.61 17.05 -9.64
CA GLY A 3 -0.66 16.44 -10.05
C GLY A 3 -0.50 15.17 -10.91
N VAL A 4 0.57 15.08 -11.71
CA VAL A 4 0.84 13.90 -12.55
C VAL A 4 1.25 12.71 -11.67
N TYR A 5 2.07 12.93 -10.64
CA TYR A 5 2.45 11.88 -9.68
C TYR A 5 1.24 11.33 -8.93
N LYS A 6 0.37 12.23 -8.47
CA LYS A 6 -0.85 11.88 -7.73
C LYS A 6 -1.82 11.08 -8.59
N SER A 7 -2.02 11.48 -9.85
CA SER A 7 -2.86 10.73 -10.79
C SER A 7 -2.28 9.35 -11.13
N LEU A 8 -0.97 9.26 -11.41
CA LEU A 8 -0.31 7.98 -11.68
C LEU A 8 -0.32 7.05 -10.48
N PHE A 9 -0.04 7.60 -9.29
CA PHE A 9 -0.13 6.86 -8.05
C PHE A 9 -1.56 6.37 -7.80
N GLY A 10 -2.58 7.21 -8.05
CA GLY A 10 -3.98 6.81 -7.94
C GLY A 10 -4.34 5.66 -8.89
N ILE A 11 -3.86 5.69 -10.14
CA ILE A 11 -4.05 4.59 -11.10
C ILE A 11 -3.34 3.32 -10.62
N PHE A 12 -2.08 3.44 -10.17
CA PHE A 12 -1.30 2.34 -9.61
C PHE A 12 -1.98 1.74 -8.37
N LEU A 13 -2.48 2.58 -7.46
CA LEU A 13 -3.20 2.17 -6.26
C LEU A 13 -4.50 1.46 -6.61
N LEU A 14 -5.28 1.97 -7.57
CA LEU A 14 -6.49 1.31 -8.03
C LEU A 14 -6.19 -0.04 -8.70
N ALA A 15 -5.13 -0.12 -9.50
CA ALA A 15 -4.68 -1.38 -10.09
C ALA A 15 -4.25 -2.38 -9.01
N ALA A 16 -3.42 -1.96 -8.05
CA ALA A 16 -2.96 -2.80 -6.96
C ALA A 16 -4.12 -3.24 -6.05
N ALA A 17 -5.06 -2.34 -5.73
CA ALA A 17 -6.27 -2.66 -4.98
C ALA A 17 -7.16 -3.65 -5.73
N TRP A 18 -7.30 -3.49 -7.05
CA TRP A 18 -8.04 -4.41 -7.89
C TRP A 18 -7.39 -5.79 -7.92
N GLU A 19 -6.06 -5.86 -8.05
CA GLU A 19 -5.29 -7.09 -8.03
C GLU A 19 -5.38 -7.82 -6.68
N ASP A 20 -5.26 -7.07 -5.57
CA ASP A 20 -5.36 -7.59 -4.20
C ASP A 20 -6.74 -8.20 -3.92
N VAL A 21 -7.82 -7.67 -4.54
CA VAL A 21 -9.17 -8.24 -4.47
C VAL A 21 -9.30 -9.50 -5.34
N ARG A 22 -8.67 -9.51 -6.52
CA ARG A 22 -9.03 -10.45 -7.59
C ARG A 22 -8.37 -11.82 -7.42
N GLU A 23 -7.04 -11.94 -7.24
CA GLU A 23 -6.39 -13.27 -7.22
C GLU A 23 -5.05 -13.35 -6.46
N LYS A 24 -4.80 -14.53 -5.86
CA LYS A 24 -3.61 -14.99 -5.12
C LYS A 24 -2.30 -15.06 -5.94
N ALA A 25 -2.15 -14.31 -7.02
CA ALA A 25 -0.91 -14.22 -7.79
C ALA A 25 -0.71 -12.77 -8.21
N VAL A 26 0.03 -12.04 -7.36
CA VAL A 26 0.46 -10.66 -7.58
C VAL A 26 1.09 -10.54 -8.96
N SER A 27 0.57 -9.65 -9.83
CA SER A 27 1.23 -9.39 -11.10
C SER A 27 2.45 -8.50 -10.81
N VAL A 28 3.61 -9.17 -10.69
CA VAL A 28 4.93 -8.53 -10.56
C VAL A 28 5.12 -7.45 -11.64
N TRP A 29 4.47 -7.63 -12.80
CA TRP A 29 4.45 -6.70 -13.93
C TRP A 29 3.94 -5.29 -13.62
N VAL A 30 2.86 -5.14 -12.83
CA VAL A 30 2.35 -3.81 -12.47
C VAL A 30 3.31 -3.10 -11.52
N PHE A 31 3.89 -3.84 -10.56
CA PHE A 31 4.89 -3.32 -9.64
C PHE A 31 6.18 -2.93 -10.34
N GLU A 32 6.69 -3.77 -11.24
CA GLU A 32 7.91 -3.48 -12.02
C GLU A 32 7.69 -2.27 -12.95
N GLY A 33 6.55 -2.21 -13.64
CA GLY A 33 6.21 -1.08 -14.50
C GLY A 33 6.11 0.23 -13.72
N ALA A 34 5.45 0.21 -12.57
CA ALA A 34 5.36 1.37 -11.68
C ALA A 34 6.72 1.74 -11.06
N ALA A 35 7.52 0.76 -10.65
CA ALA A 35 8.87 1.01 -10.14
C ALA A 35 9.76 1.70 -11.18
N ILE A 36 9.75 1.21 -12.42
CA ILE A 36 10.52 1.78 -13.52
C ILE A 36 10.02 3.19 -13.84
N ALA A 37 8.70 3.39 -13.96
CA ALA A 37 8.13 4.70 -14.24
C ALA A 37 8.46 5.71 -13.13
N GLY A 38 8.31 5.32 -11.86
CA GLY A 38 8.66 6.13 -10.70
C GLY A 38 10.15 6.47 -10.65
N ALA A 39 11.03 5.50 -10.94
CA ALA A 39 12.47 5.69 -10.97
C ALA A 39 12.90 6.63 -12.11
N ILE A 40 12.36 6.46 -13.32
CA ILE A 40 12.62 7.35 -14.46
C ILE A 40 12.19 8.78 -14.12
N MET A 41 11.01 8.98 -13.52
CA MET A 41 10.57 10.31 -13.11
C MET A 41 11.45 10.94 -12.03
N ALA A 42 11.85 10.15 -11.02
CA ALA A 42 12.77 10.62 -9.98
C ALA A 42 14.13 11.04 -10.56
N LEU A 43 14.64 10.30 -11.55
CA LEU A 43 15.87 10.64 -12.27
C LEU A 43 15.71 11.91 -13.12
N LEU A 44 14.61 12.03 -13.86
CA LEU A 44 14.34 13.20 -14.71
C LEU A 44 14.19 14.50 -13.91
N GLN A 45 13.71 14.42 -12.67
CA GLN A 45 13.58 15.60 -11.81
C GLN A 45 14.84 15.89 -10.98
N GLY A 46 15.82 14.99 -10.96
CA GLY A 46 16.99 15.12 -10.08
C GLY A 46 16.64 15.04 -8.58
N GLU A 47 15.41 14.62 -8.25
CA GLU A 47 14.87 14.53 -6.90
C GLU A 47 15.13 13.16 -6.25
N MET A 48 16.25 12.50 -6.58
CA MET A 48 16.81 11.43 -5.74
C MET A 48 17.40 12.01 -4.45
N GLY A 49 16.59 12.79 -3.73
CA GLY A 49 16.91 13.35 -2.43
C GLY A 49 16.63 12.36 -1.30
N ALA A 50 17.13 12.70 -0.11
CA ALA A 50 16.94 11.91 1.10
C ALA A 50 15.45 11.61 1.41
N GLU A 51 14.55 12.54 1.10
CA GLU A 51 13.09 12.39 1.26
C GLU A 51 12.51 11.19 0.50
N ARG A 52 12.91 10.99 -0.76
CA ARG A 52 12.44 9.89 -1.62
C ARG A 52 12.98 8.54 -1.13
N LEU A 53 14.27 8.54 -0.74
CA LEU A 53 14.94 7.41 -0.11
C LEU A 53 14.25 7.01 1.19
N LEU A 54 13.98 7.96 2.08
CA LEU A 54 13.23 7.74 3.32
C LEU A 54 11.83 7.20 3.02
N SER A 55 11.17 7.68 1.98
CA SER A 55 9.85 7.20 1.57
C SER A 55 9.89 5.73 1.12
N CYS A 56 10.89 5.35 0.33
CA CYS A 56 11.12 3.95 -0.07
C CYS A 56 11.51 3.08 1.15
N MET A 57 12.24 3.65 2.11
CA MET A 57 12.61 2.96 3.35
C MET A 57 11.39 2.62 4.21
N VAL A 58 10.29 3.38 4.14
CA VAL A 58 9.03 3.00 4.81
C VAL A 58 8.55 1.64 4.29
N GLY A 59 8.53 1.46 2.97
CA GLY A 59 8.19 0.17 2.35
C GLY A 59 9.21 -0.94 2.63
N ALA A 60 10.51 -0.62 2.57
CA ALA A 60 11.56 -1.58 2.90
C ALA A 60 11.51 -2.04 4.36
N GLY A 61 11.18 -1.13 5.29
CA GLY A 61 10.93 -1.43 6.69
C GLY A 61 9.74 -2.36 6.86
N LEU A 62 8.66 -2.14 6.09
CA LEU A 62 7.50 -3.04 6.07
C LEU A 62 7.86 -4.43 5.55
N LEU A 63 8.68 -4.51 4.49
CA LEU A 63 9.19 -5.78 3.96
C LEU A 63 10.05 -6.52 4.97
N LEU A 64 10.93 -5.80 5.69
CA LEU A 64 11.71 -6.37 6.79
C LEU A 64 10.80 -6.93 7.89
N LEU A 65 9.76 -6.18 8.29
CA LEU A 65 8.76 -6.67 9.26
C LEU A 65 8.01 -7.88 8.71
N SER A 66 7.59 -7.88 7.45
CA SER A 66 6.95 -9.03 6.80
C SER A 66 7.81 -10.29 6.86
N ARG A 67 9.11 -10.16 6.61
CA ARG A 67 10.07 -11.27 6.75
C ARG A 67 10.24 -11.73 8.21
N LEU A 68 10.29 -10.81 9.16
CA LEU A 68 10.43 -11.14 10.59
C LEU A 68 9.16 -11.77 11.17
N THR A 69 7.98 -11.40 10.65
CA THR A 69 6.68 -11.89 11.15
C THR A 69 6.21 -13.16 10.43
N SER A 70 7.12 -13.91 9.79
CA SER A 70 6.82 -15.12 9.00
C SER A 70 5.67 -14.94 8.01
N GLU A 71 5.72 -13.87 7.20
CA GLU A 71 4.70 -13.52 6.19
C GLU A 71 3.30 -13.20 6.76
N ALA A 72 3.17 -12.99 8.07
CA ALA A 72 1.90 -12.52 8.66
C ALA A 72 1.51 -11.12 8.14
N ILE A 73 2.50 -10.32 7.76
CA ILE A 73 2.31 -9.06 7.03
C ILE A 73 2.56 -9.35 5.54
N GLY A 74 1.66 -8.94 4.66
CA GLY A 74 1.73 -9.24 3.23
C GLY A 74 3.01 -8.70 2.58
N ILE A 75 3.80 -9.58 1.94
CA ILE A 75 4.97 -9.17 1.15
C ILE A 75 4.54 -8.20 0.03
N GLY A 76 3.35 -8.42 -0.55
CA GLY A 76 2.76 -7.53 -1.55
C GLY A 76 2.56 -6.11 -1.04
N ASP A 77 2.07 -5.95 0.20
CA ASP A 77 1.87 -4.64 0.82
C ASP A 77 3.21 -3.91 1.00
N GLY A 78 4.25 -4.61 1.48
CA GLY A 78 5.57 -4.01 1.63
C GLY A 78 6.20 -3.59 0.30
N CYS A 79 6.01 -4.38 -0.76
CA CYS A 79 6.44 -4.02 -2.11
C CYS A 79 5.68 -2.79 -2.62
N PHE A 80 4.38 -2.69 -2.32
CA PHE A 80 3.55 -1.55 -2.67
C PHE A 80 4.07 -0.27 -2.04
N PHE A 81 4.35 -0.31 -0.74
CA PHE A 81 4.89 0.84 -0.04
C PHE A 81 6.31 1.22 -0.48
N ALA A 82 7.09 0.27 -1.00
CA ALA A 82 8.40 0.55 -1.54
C ALA A 82 8.30 1.28 -2.89
N VAL A 83 7.41 0.82 -3.78
CA VAL A 83 7.17 1.44 -5.08
C VAL A 83 6.46 2.79 -4.93
N SER A 84 5.47 2.90 -4.04
CA SER A 84 4.78 4.16 -3.75
C SER A 84 5.73 5.24 -3.22
N GLY A 85 6.84 4.86 -2.58
CA GLY A 85 7.86 5.79 -2.12
C GLY A 85 8.59 6.53 -3.24
N LEU A 86 8.51 6.05 -4.48
CA LEU A 86 9.00 6.74 -5.67
C LEU A 86 8.05 7.85 -6.13
N TYR A 87 6.77 7.76 -5.77
CA TYR A 87 5.71 8.70 -6.14
C TYR A 87 5.35 9.67 -5.02
N LEU A 88 5.43 9.24 -3.76
CA LEU A 88 5.00 9.97 -2.57
C LEU A 88 6.19 10.34 -1.68
N SER A 89 6.10 11.47 -0.96
CA SER A 89 7.02 11.79 0.15
C SER A 89 6.81 10.83 1.32
N ALA A 90 7.84 10.65 2.15
CA ALA A 90 7.85 9.71 3.27
C ALA A 90 6.66 9.91 4.22
N VAL A 91 6.28 11.16 4.47
CA VAL A 91 5.15 11.49 5.36
C VAL A 91 3.82 11.05 4.75
N MET A 92 3.60 11.30 3.45
CA MET A 92 2.40 10.85 2.73
C MET A 92 2.30 9.33 2.73
N ASN A 93 3.42 8.66 2.42
CA ASN A 93 3.48 7.21 2.37
C ASN A 93 3.20 6.57 3.73
N LEU A 94 3.77 7.15 4.80
CA LEU A 94 3.54 6.71 6.18
C LEU A 94 2.10 6.98 6.63
N LYS A 95 1.51 8.13 6.28
CA LYS A 95 0.09 8.41 6.55
C LYS A 95 -0.80 7.37 5.88
N LEU A 96 -0.56 7.08 4.61
CA LEU A 96 -1.31 6.09 3.85
C LEU A 96 -1.23 4.71 4.55
N LEU A 97 -0.04 4.30 5.00
CA LEU A 97 0.17 3.07 5.76
C LEU A 97 -0.62 3.07 7.08
N ILE A 98 -0.49 4.11 7.90
CA ILE A 98 -1.12 4.18 9.22
C ILE A 98 -2.64 4.19 9.08
N PHE A 99 -3.19 5.10 8.28
CA PHE A 99 -4.64 5.21 8.11
C PHE A 99 -5.23 3.99 7.40
N GLY A 100 -4.54 3.43 6.41
CA GLY A 100 -4.93 2.16 5.78
C GLY A 100 -4.96 1.01 6.78
N SER A 101 -3.92 0.89 7.62
CA SER A 101 -3.84 -0.15 8.65
C SER A 101 -4.91 0.02 9.72
N LEU A 102 -5.24 1.25 10.09
CA LEU A 102 -6.32 1.53 11.03
C LEU A 102 -7.68 1.13 10.45
N LEU A 103 -7.99 1.53 9.21
CA LEU A 103 -9.25 1.14 8.56
C LEU A 103 -9.37 -0.36 8.37
N ASN A 104 -8.32 -1.01 7.86
CA ASN A 104 -8.30 -2.46 7.71
C ASN A 104 -8.44 -3.17 9.06
N GLY A 105 -7.76 -2.66 10.10
CA GLY A 105 -7.84 -3.19 11.46
C GLY A 105 -9.24 -3.05 12.08
N ILE A 106 -9.88 -1.89 11.93
CA ILE A 106 -11.27 -1.67 12.39
C ILE A 106 -12.23 -2.61 11.65
N PHE A 107 -12.07 -2.77 10.34
CA PHE A 107 -12.91 -3.66 9.54
C PHE A 107 -12.73 -5.13 9.93
N CYS A 108 -11.49 -5.61 10.03
CA CYS A 108 -11.16 -6.96 10.48
C CYS A 108 -11.66 -7.22 11.91
N GLY A 109 -11.45 -6.28 12.82
CA GLY A 109 -11.93 -6.36 14.21
C GLY A 109 -13.45 -6.40 14.29
N GLY A 110 -14.14 -5.54 13.52
CA GLY A 110 -15.60 -5.53 13.43
C GLY A 110 -16.16 -6.84 12.89
N MET A 111 -15.57 -7.37 11.82
CA MET A 111 -15.93 -8.69 11.29
C MET A 111 -15.72 -9.81 12.30
N TYR A 112 -14.61 -9.78 13.05
CA TYR A 112 -14.31 -10.76 14.09
C TYR A 112 -15.36 -10.73 15.22
N VAL A 113 -15.66 -9.55 15.76
CA VAL A 113 -16.68 -9.37 16.81
C VAL A 113 -18.06 -9.80 16.31
N PHE A 114 -18.45 -9.41 15.11
CA PHE A 114 -19.73 -9.79 14.52
C PHE A 114 -19.84 -11.29 14.26
N GLY A 115 -18.75 -11.93 13.84
CA GLY A 115 -18.66 -13.37 13.68
C GLY A 115 -18.77 -14.12 14.99
N LEU A 116 -18.12 -13.61 16.04
CA LEU A 116 -18.21 -14.14 17.40
C LEU A 116 -19.66 -14.08 17.91
N LEU A 117 -20.35 -12.94 17.68
CA LEU A 117 -21.77 -12.76 18.03
C LEU A 117 -22.72 -13.70 17.28
N ARG A 118 -22.36 -14.13 16.06
CA ARG A 118 -23.14 -15.06 15.23
C ARG A 118 -22.68 -16.52 15.32
N GLY A 119 -21.71 -16.83 16.18
CA GLY A 119 -21.15 -18.19 16.33
C GLY A 119 -20.50 -18.73 15.05
N LYS A 120 -20.02 -17.86 14.15
CA LYS A 120 -19.35 -18.23 12.90
C LYS A 120 -17.84 -18.09 13.03
N ASP A 121 -17.11 -19.14 12.70
CA ASP A 121 -15.64 -19.10 12.57
C ASP A 121 -15.22 -18.26 11.35
N VAL A 122 -14.94 -16.98 11.58
CA VAL A 122 -14.44 -16.05 10.55
C VAL A 122 -12.92 -16.13 10.37
N LYS A 123 -12.24 -17.02 11.12
CA LYS A 123 -10.78 -17.13 11.23
C LYS A 123 -10.02 -17.41 9.91
N LYS A 124 -10.71 -17.72 8.81
CA LYS A 124 -10.09 -18.17 7.55
C LYS A 124 -10.20 -17.21 6.37
N LYS A 125 -10.79 -16.02 6.53
CA LYS A 125 -10.82 -15.02 5.46
C LYS A 125 -9.68 -14.02 5.64
N THR A 126 -8.66 -14.14 4.79
CA THR A 126 -7.66 -13.10 4.57
C THR A 126 -8.34 -11.94 3.85
N VAL A 127 -8.42 -10.78 4.51
CA VAL A 127 -8.99 -9.57 3.96
C VAL A 127 -7.88 -8.83 3.20
N PRO A 128 -8.09 -8.48 1.91
CA PRO A 128 -7.13 -7.72 1.12
C PRO A 128 -6.97 -6.31 1.70
N PHE A 129 -5.74 -5.86 1.93
CA PHE A 129 -5.41 -4.60 2.59
C PHE A 129 -5.44 -3.40 1.62
N LEU A 130 -4.94 -3.57 0.39
CA LEU A 130 -4.79 -2.50 -0.60
C LEU A 130 -6.11 -1.77 -0.96
N PRO A 131 -7.28 -2.44 -1.02
CA PRO A 131 -8.56 -1.77 -1.22
C PRO A 131 -8.90 -0.74 -0.15
N PHE A 132 -8.43 -0.93 1.08
CA PHE A 132 -8.65 0.03 2.17
C PHE A 132 -7.77 1.27 2.04
N LEU A 133 -6.70 1.23 1.22
CA LEU A 133 -5.88 2.40 0.94
C LEU A 133 -6.53 3.37 -0.04
N VAL A 134 -7.41 2.90 -0.93
CA VAL A 134 -8.13 3.75 -1.90
C VAL A 134 -8.93 4.88 -1.22
N PRO A 135 -9.82 4.60 -0.26
CA PRO A 135 -10.55 5.68 0.43
C PRO A 135 -9.63 6.56 1.27
N VAL A 136 -8.53 6.04 1.81
CA VAL A 136 -7.53 6.84 2.54
C VAL A 136 -6.83 7.82 1.60
N TRP A 137 -6.37 7.34 0.45
CA TRP A 137 -5.74 8.16 -0.56
C TRP A 137 -6.65 9.30 -1.01
N ILE A 138 -7.91 8.98 -1.33
CA ILE A 138 -8.91 9.98 -1.72
C ILE A 138 -9.12 11.00 -0.58
N GLY A 139 -9.21 10.55 0.68
CA GLY A 139 -9.33 11.44 1.83
C GLY A 139 -8.11 12.34 2.03
N LEU A 140 -6.90 11.82 1.86
CA LEU A 140 -5.65 12.57 1.97
C LEU A 140 -5.44 13.56 0.82
N GLU A 141 -6.02 13.31 -0.36
CA GLU A 141 -5.98 14.23 -1.49
C GLU A 141 -6.99 15.38 -1.37
N ILE A 142 -8.12 15.13 -0.69
CA ILE A 142 -9.19 16.13 -0.48
C ILE A 142 -8.92 17.03 0.73
N LEU A 143 -8.16 16.55 1.72
CA LEU A 143 -7.86 17.23 2.99
C LEU A 143 -6.66 18.17 2.90
#